data_AF-A0A818UFX3-F1
#
_entry.id   AF-A0A818UFX3-F1
#
_cell.length_a   1.000
_cell.length_b   1.000
_cell.length_c   1.000
_cell.angle_alpha   90.00
_cell.angle_beta   90.00
_cell.angle_gamma   90.00
#
_symmetry.space_group_name_H-M   'P 1'
#
loop_
_entity.id
_entity.type
_entity.pdbx_description
1 polymer ?
#
loop_
_entity_poly.entity_id
_entity_poly.type
_entity_poly.pdbx_seq_one_letter_code
_entity_poly.pdbx_strand_id
1 'polypeptide(L)'
;MSGSEEATDLDCPICLSRFNDPIILNCGHTMDRLCIQKFINRNRTLNPTEPTRCPVCSWEFNPEKPLISNKSLSKFIESKPIYEWFLIDISCAKEGINVLKFLKL
;
A
#
# COMPACT_ATOMS: atom_id res chain seq x y z
N MET A 1 -17.65 16.71 -8.76
CA MET A 1 -16.85 15.63 -9.36
C MET A 1 -15.38 16.02 -9.28
N SER A 2 -14.49 15.01 -9.14
CA SER A 2 -13.04 15.08 -8.88
C SER A 2 -12.64 15.43 -7.44
N GLY A 3 -12.81 14.45 -6.53
CA GLY A 3 -11.87 14.26 -5.45
C GLY A 3 -10.76 13.38 -6.00
N SER A 4 -9.53 13.87 -6.04
CA SER A 4 -8.37 13.07 -6.41
C SER A 4 -8.20 11.96 -5.37
N GLU A 5 -8.43 10.71 -5.78
CA GLU A 5 -8.01 9.53 -5.04
C GLU A 5 -6.48 9.49 -5.08
N GLU A 6 -5.85 10.30 -4.23
CA GLU A 6 -4.42 10.20 -3.96
C GLU A 6 -4.18 8.88 -3.22
N ALA A 7 -3.29 8.05 -3.76
CA ALA A 7 -2.87 6.82 -3.10
C ALA A 7 -2.35 7.16 -1.69
N THR A 8 -2.99 6.58 -0.68
CA THR A 8 -2.59 6.77 0.71
C THR A 8 -1.32 5.98 1.00
N ASP A 9 -0.63 6.28 2.10
CA ASP A 9 0.55 5.52 2.57
C ASP A 9 0.28 4.00 2.81
N LEU A 10 -0.98 3.56 2.69
CA LEU A 10 -1.43 2.19 2.90
C LEU A 10 -1.99 1.52 1.65
N ASP A 11 -1.80 2.13 0.48
CA ASP A 11 -2.26 1.57 -0.79
C ASP A 11 -1.13 0.94 -1.60
N CYS A 12 -1.46 -0.16 -2.26
CA CYS A 12 -0.55 -0.85 -3.15
C CYS A 12 -0.31 -0.02 -4.42
N PRO A 13 0.95 0.24 -4.82
CA PRO A 13 1.27 1.11 -5.96
C PRO A 13 0.89 0.51 -7.32
N ILE A 14 0.43 -0.74 -7.36
CA ILE A 14 -0.01 -1.43 -8.58
C ILE A 14 -1.52 -1.38 -8.76
N CYS A 15 -2.30 -1.73 -7.72
CA CYS A 15 -3.76 -1.77 -7.81
C CYS A 15 -4.44 -0.52 -7.22
N LEU A 16 -3.66 0.37 -6.60
CA LEU A 16 -4.12 1.61 -5.97
C LEU A 16 -5.23 1.38 -4.95
N SER A 17 -5.15 0.24 -4.25
CA SER A 17 -6.09 -0.17 -3.21
C SER A 17 -5.32 -0.54 -1.96
N ARG A 18 -5.99 -0.45 -0.80
CA ARG A 18 -5.42 -0.79 0.49
C ARG A 18 -4.75 -2.15 0.45
N PHE A 19 -3.53 -2.24 0.97
CA PHE A 19 -2.76 -3.49 0.91
C PHE A 19 -3.54 -4.66 1.49
N ASN A 20 -3.56 -5.75 0.72
CA ASN A 20 -4.07 -7.04 1.12
C ASN A 20 -2.98 -8.09 0.87
N ASP A 21 -2.50 -8.69 1.96
CA ASP A 21 -1.38 -9.63 1.94
C ASP A 21 -0.09 -9.02 1.31
N PRO A 22 0.46 -7.97 1.94
CA PRO A 22 1.60 -7.21 1.41
C PRO A 22 2.91 -8.02 1.36
N ILE A 23 3.64 -7.85 0.26
CA ILE A 23 4.98 -8.37 0.00
C ILE A 23 5.98 -7.23 -0.04
N ILE A 24 7.06 -7.33 0.73
CA ILE A 24 8.17 -6.38 0.70
C ILE A 24 9.32 -6.93 -0.15
N LEU A 25 9.80 -6.11 -1.07
CA LEU A 25 11.03 -6.38 -1.82
C LEU A 25 12.26 -5.90 -1.02
N ASN A 26 13.46 -6.35 -1.41
CA ASN A 26 14.71 -5.88 -0.80
C ASN A 26 14.91 -4.36 -0.91
N CYS A 27 14.24 -3.73 -1.89
CA CYS A 27 14.17 -2.27 -2.06
C CYS A 27 13.31 -1.53 -1.06
N GLY A 28 12.63 -2.23 -0.15
CA GLY A 28 11.73 -1.66 0.83
C GLY A 28 10.33 -1.37 0.30
N HIS A 29 10.14 -1.27 -1.02
CA HIS A 29 8.81 -1.10 -1.60
C HIS A 29 7.93 -2.34 -1.38
N THR A 30 6.66 -2.07 -1.10
CA THR A 30 5.67 -3.09 -0.78
C THR A 30 4.55 -3.10 -1.82
N MET A 31 4.09 -4.29 -2.21
CA MET A 31 2.98 -4.53 -3.13
C MET A 31 2.17 -5.72 -2.67
N ASP A 32 0.91 -5.86 -3.09
CA ASP A 32 0.16 -7.09 -2.80
C ASP A 32 0.79 -8.30 -3.48
N ARG A 33 0.65 -9.47 -2.85
CA ARG A 33 1.11 -10.76 -3.41
C ARG A 33 0.65 -10.99 -4.84
N LEU A 34 -0.65 -10.82 -5.07
CA LEU A 34 -1.25 -11.06 -6.38
C LEU A 34 -0.73 -10.06 -7.42
N CYS A 35 -0.51 -8.81 -7.00
CA CYS A 35 0.00 -7.75 -7.86
C CYS A 35 1.44 -8.03 -8.29
N ILE A 36 2.33 -8.37 -7.36
CA ILE A 36 3.73 -8.68 -7.70
C ILE A 36 3.87 -9.99 -8.50
N GLN A 37 3.05 -11.01 -8.22
CA GLN A 37 3.04 -12.24 -9.03
C GLN A 37 2.59 -11.99 -10.46
N LYS A 38 1.51 -11.22 -10.66
CA LYS A 38 1.06 -10.80 -12.00
C LYS A 38 2.13 -9.99 -12.72
N PHE A 39 2.80 -9.09 -12.03
CA PHE A 39 3.90 -8.30 -12.58
C PHE A 39 5.06 -9.19 -13.05
N ILE A 40 5.53 -10.12 -12.20
CA ILE A 40 6.60 -11.08 -12.54
C ILE A 40 6.22 -11.91 -13.77
N ASN A 41 4.99 -12.45 -13.80
CA ASN A 41 4.53 -13.27 -14.92
C ASN A 41 4.48 -12.48 -16.22
N ARG A 42 3.96 -11.25 -16.20
CA ARG A 42 3.95 -10.36 -17.37
C ARG A 42 5.36 -10.04 -17.85
N ASN A 43 6.28 -9.74 -16.94
CA ASN A 43 7.66 -9.43 -17.28
C ASN A 43 8.33 -10.64 -17.96
N ARG A 44 8.17 -11.85 -17.42
CA ARG A 44 8.66 -13.10 -18.04
C ARG A 44 8.10 -13.34 -19.45
N THR A 45 6.83 -12.98 -19.70
CA THR A 45 6.21 -13.14 -21.02
C THR A 45 6.70 -12.10 -22.04
N LEU A 46 6.83 -10.84 -21.62
CA LEU A 46 7.15 -9.74 -22.53
C LEU A 46 8.66 -9.56 -22.73
N ASN A 47 9.45 -9.74 -21.67
CA ASN A 47 10.88 -9.48 -21.64
C ASN A 47 11.64 -10.66 -20.99
N PRO A 48 11.61 -11.87 -21.57
CA PRO A 48 12.14 -13.09 -20.95
C PRO A 48 13.66 -13.05 -20.66
N THR A 49 14.40 -12.19 -21.34
CA THR A 49 15.86 -12.05 -21.20
C THR A 49 16.26 -10.87 -20.30
N GLU A 50 15.30 -10.03 -19.89
CA GLU A 50 15.60 -8.88 -19.05
C GLU A 50 15.45 -9.21 -17.56
N PRO A 51 16.27 -8.58 -16.70
CA PRO A 51 16.10 -8.74 -15.27
C PRO A 51 14.79 -8.11 -14.80
N THR A 52 14.11 -8.79 -13.88
CA THR A 52 12.91 -8.24 -13.25
C THR A 52 13.29 -7.09 -12.32
N ARG A 53 12.67 -5.94 -12.52
CA ARG A 53 12.92 -4.72 -11.75
C ARG A 53 11.69 -4.29 -10.97
N CYS A 54 11.90 -3.72 -9.79
CA CYS A 54 10.83 -3.16 -8.97
C CYS A 54 10.04 -2.12 -9.79
N PRO A 55 8.70 -2.17 -9.80
CA PRO A 55 7.88 -1.22 -10.57
C PRO A 55 7.91 0.21 -10.02
N VAL A 56 8.45 0.42 -8.81
CA VAL A 56 8.50 1.74 -8.16
C VAL A 56 9.86 2.42 -8.36
N CYS A 57 10.96 1.71 -8.13
CA CYS A 57 12.31 2.29 -8.15
C CYS A 57 13.30 1.62 -9.11
N SER A 58 12.81 0.67 -9.92
CA SER A 58 13.62 -0.08 -10.89
C SER A 58 14.77 -0.91 -10.31
N TRP A 59 14.85 -1.10 -8.98
CA TRP A 59 15.83 -2.01 -8.40
C TRP A 59 15.55 -3.45 -8.86
N GLU A 60 16.53 -4.06 -9.51
CA GLU A 60 16.58 -5.48 -9.87
C GLU A 60 16.43 -6.42 -8.68
N PHE A 61 15.56 -7.43 -8.84
CA PHE A 61 15.38 -8.50 -7.87
C PHE A 61 15.20 -9.85 -8.57
N ASN A 62 15.57 -10.94 -7.89
CA ASN A 62 15.39 -12.29 -8.42
C ASN A 62 13.94 -12.77 -8.17
N PRO A 63 13.10 -12.97 -9.21
CA PRO A 63 11.72 -13.42 -9.07
C PRO A 63 11.56 -14.91 -8.71
N GLU A 64 12.63 -15.70 -8.71
CA GLU A 64 12.62 -17.11 -8.31
C GLU A 64 12.77 -17.29 -6.80
N LYS A 65 13.26 -16.26 -6.10
CA LYS A 65 13.31 -16.30 -4.65
C LYS A 65 11.90 -16.19 -4.05
N PRO A 66 11.62 -16.86 -2.92
CA PRO A 66 10.34 -16.74 -2.25
C PRO A 66 10.01 -15.28 -1.92
N LEU A 67 8.77 -14.88 -2.18
CA LEU A 67 8.26 -13.56 -1.81
C LEU A 67 8.12 -13.47 -0.28
N ILE A 68 8.58 -12.35 0.29
CA ILE A 68 8.61 -12.13 1.73
C ILE A 68 7.40 -11.28 2.13
N SER A 69 6.53 -11.79 3.00
CA SER A 69 5.41 -11.02 3.55
C SER A 69 5.90 -9.89 4.45
N ASN A 70 5.33 -8.69 4.27
CA ASN A 70 5.50 -7.58 5.20
C ASN A 70 4.54 -7.73 6.40
N LYS A 71 4.85 -8.68 7.30
CA LYS A 71 3.99 -8.99 8.45
C LYS A 71 3.75 -7.79 9.37
N SER A 72 4.72 -6.88 9.46
CA SER A 72 4.59 -5.65 10.24
C SER A 72 3.50 -4.75 9.66
N LEU A 73 3.50 -4.56 8.34
CA LEU A 73 2.46 -3.79 7.66
C LEU A 73 1.10 -4.49 7.73
N SER A 74 1.03 -5.81 7.56
CA SER A 74 -0.22 -6.57 7.73
C SER A 74 -0.86 -6.29 9.09
N LYS A 75 -0.09 -6.41 10.18
CA LYS A 75 -0.57 -6.14 11.53
C LYS A 75 -1.00 -4.68 11.71
N PHE A 76 -0.27 -3.73 11.14
CA PHE A 76 -0.62 -2.32 11.20
C PHE A 76 -1.97 -2.05 10.51
N ILE A 77 -2.17 -2.62 9.33
CA ILE A 77 -3.40 -2.49 8.54
C ILE A 77 -4.59 -3.11 9.28
N GLU A 78 -4.40 -4.29 9.88
CA GLU A 78 -5.41 -4.99 10.69
C GLU A 78 -5.78 -4.18 11.94
N SER A 79 -4.81 -3.50 12.57
CA SER A 79 -5.02 -2.70 13.78
C SER A 79 -5.74 -1.37 13.55
N LYS A 80 -5.96 -0.96 12.30
CA LYS A 80 -6.63 0.30 11.94
C LYS A 80 -7.87 0.04 11.08
N PRO A 81 -9.02 -0.30 11.67
CA PRO A 81 -10.25 -0.42 10.90
C PRO A 81 -10.58 0.92 10.22
N ILE A 82 -11.16 0.82 9.02
CA ILE A 82 -11.39 1.90 8.03
C ILE A 82 -12.12 3.13 8.61
N TYR A 83 -12.77 2.98 9.77
CA TYR A 83 -13.62 3.96 10.44
C TYR A 83 -12.96 4.65 11.66
N GLU A 84 -11.81 4.18 12.15
CA GLU A 84 -11.16 4.77 13.34
C GLU A 84 -10.26 5.97 13.04
N TRP A 85 -9.97 6.26 11.76
CA TRP A 85 -9.32 7.52 11.39
C TRP A 85 -10.18 8.75 11.70
N PHE A 86 -11.49 8.59 11.86
CA PHE A 86 -12.37 9.65 12.36
C PHE A 86 -12.16 9.96 13.86
N LEU A 87 -11.50 9.07 14.62
CA LEU A 87 -11.28 9.22 16.06
C LEU A 87 -9.85 9.66 16.43
N ILE A 88 -8.87 9.47 15.55
CA ILE A 88 -7.48 9.85 15.85
C ILE A 88 -7.27 11.38 15.78
N ASP A 89 -8.03 12.10 14.94
CA ASP A 89 -8.05 13.57 14.94
C ASP A 89 -8.56 14.16 16.27
N ILE A 90 -9.34 13.41 17.06
CA ILE A 90 -9.81 13.87 18.37
C ILE A 90 -8.66 13.96 19.38
N SER A 91 -7.60 13.15 19.22
CA SER A 91 -6.45 13.21 20.12
C SER A 91 -5.60 14.47 19.90
N CYS A 92 -5.55 14.99 18.66
CA CYS A 92 -4.98 16.29 18.31
C CYS A 92 -5.89 17.47 18.69
N ALA A 93 -7.21 17.24 18.83
CA ALA A 93 -8.16 18.26 19.28
C ALA A 93 -8.01 18.68 20.76
N LYS A 94 -7.02 18.14 21.49
CA LYS A 94 -6.63 18.68 22.81
C LYS A 94 -6.07 20.11 22.72
N GLU A 95 -5.75 20.61 21.53
CA GLU A 95 -5.45 22.03 21.27
C GLU A 95 -6.65 22.85 20.75
N GLY A 96 -7.89 22.38 20.96
CA GLY A 96 -9.04 23.30 21.03
C GLY A 96 -9.68 23.72 19.70
N ILE A 97 -9.82 22.81 18.73
CA ILE A 97 -10.68 23.05 17.56
C ILE A 97 -11.99 22.26 17.72
N ASN A 98 -13.10 22.99 17.81
CA ASN A 98 -14.44 22.45 17.99
C ASN A 98 -14.97 21.87 16.67
N VAL A 99 -14.87 20.54 16.52
CA VAL A 99 -15.37 19.79 15.35
C VAL A 99 -16.91 19.63 15.32
N LEU A 100 -17.64 20.07 16.36
CA LEU A 100 -19.10 19.92 16.44
C LEU A 100 -19.88 20.89 15.54
N LYS A 101 -19.21 21.75 14.77
CA LYS A 101 -19.91 22.68 13.85
C LYS A 101 -20.25 22.06 12.49
N PHE A 102 -19.74 20.87 12.17
CA PHE A 102 -19.93 20.25 10.85
C PHE A 102 -20.94 19.10 10.80
N LEU A 103 -21.55 18.72 11.93
CA LEU A 103 -22.60 17.68 12.01
C LEU A 103 -24.03 18.25 12.09
N LYS A 104 -24.26 19.47 11.60
CA LYS A 104 -25.61 20.01 11.40
C LYS A 104 -25.87 20.26 9.91
N LEU A 105 -26.02 19.20 9.14
CA LEU A 105 -26.91 19.11 7.98
C LEU A 105 -27.37 17.66 7.81
#